data_AF-A0A0N4YV15-F1
#
_entry.id   AF-A0A0N4YV15-F1
#
_cell.length_a   1.000
_cell.length_b   1.000
_cell.length_c   1.000
_cell.angle_alpha   90.00
_cell.angle_beta   90.00
_cell.angle_gamma   90.00
#
_symmetry.space_group_name_H-M   'P 1'
#
loop_
_entity.id
_entity.type
_entity.pdbx_description
1 polymer ?
#
loop_
_entity_poly.entity_id
_entity_poly.type
_entity_poly.pdbx_seq_one_letter_code
_entity_poly.pdbx_strand_id
1 'polypeptide(L)'
;MVARGIVRDGKPGNKNCPSATNMQKLSYDWNEGVHAQRYADTCPTSQAATCNNPRFGQNVYIVESNAIPFGKAFESAVDTWFNEILINGINYQMLFTKMLMTKYLGPTRFSQVSNTANLFLNFP
;
A
#
# COMPACT_ATOMS: atom_id res chain seq x y z
N MET A 1 -11.66 -5.72 2.96
CA MET A 1 -11.32 -6.44 4.22
C MET A 1 -11.12 -5.46 5.36
N VAL A 2 -10.20 -4.50 5.26
CA VAL A 2 -9.98 -3.46 6.31
C VAL A 2 -11.28 -2.73 6.69
N ALA A 3 -12.06 -2.31 5.70
CA ALA A 3 -13.33 -1.59 5.93
C ALA A 3 -14.35 -2.34 6.80
N ARG A 4 -14.29 -3.68 6.85
CA ARG A 4 -15.19 -4.51 7.66
C ARG A 4 -14.67 -4.74 9.10
N GLY A 5 -13.53 -4.17 9.45
CA GLY A 5 -12.90 -4.36 10.76
C GLY A 5 -12.41 -5.79 11.05
N ILE A 6 -12.03 -6.53 10.01
CA ILE A 6 -11.58 -7.94 10.13
C ILE A 6 -10.06 -8.11 9.99
N VAL A 7 -9.32 -7.02 9.80
CA VAL A 7 -7.86 -7.03 9.61
C VAL A 7 -7.18 -6.68 10.92
N ARG A 8 -6.20 -7.48 11.35
CA ARG A 8 -5.48 -7.26 12.61
C ARG A 8 -4.58 -6.01 12.53
N ASP A 9 -4.56 -5.21 13.58
CA ASP A 9 -3.69 -4.03 13.68
C ASP A 9 -2.42 -4.36 14.47
N GLY A 10 -1.38 -4.81 13.77
CA GLY A 10 -0.09 -5.19 14.33
C GLY A 10 0.01 -6.67 14.74
N LYS A 11 0.80 -6.90 15.78
CA LYS A 11 1.22 -8.24 16.24
C LYS A 11 0.02 -9.12 16.65
N PRO A 12 0.16 -10.46 16.61
CA PRO A 12 -0.84 -11.39 17.14
C PRO A 12 -1.27 -11.01 18.56
N GLY A 13 -2.58 -11.06 18.84
CA GLY A 13 -3.17 -10.62 20.11
C GLY A 13 -3.68 -9.18 20.10
N ASN A 14 -3.27 -8.35 19.13
CA ASN A 14 -3.86 -7.02 18.95
C ASN A 14 -5.29 -7.10 18.41
N LYS A 15 -6.06 -6.04 18.70
CA LYS A 15 -7.38 -5.84 18.11
C LYS A 15 -7.28 -5.65 16.59
N ASN A 16 -8.39 -5.88 15.91
CA ASN A 16 -8.51 -5.52 14.50
C ASN A 16 -8.59 -4.00 14.33
N CYS A 17 -8.24 -3.54 13.13
CA CYS A 17 -8.60 -2.20 12.66
C CYS A 17 -10.11 -1.98 12.85
N PRO A 18 -10.54 -0.76 13.18
CA PRO A 18 -11.96 -0.44 13.22
C PRO A 18 -12.60 -0.57 11.82
N SER A 19 -13.92 -0.72 11.80
CA SER A 19 -14.67 -0.63 10.54
C SER A 19 -14.60 0.79 9.98
N ALA A 20 -14.53 0.91 8.66
CA ALA A 20 -14.48 2.20 7.99
C ALA A 20 -15.88 2.62 7.52
N THR A 21 -16.28 3.85 7.81
CA THR A 21 -17.59 4.39 7.44
C THR A 21 -17.70 4.73 5.95
N ASN A 22 -16.60 5.11 5.31
CA ASN A 22 -16.59 5.58 3.92
C ASN A 22 -15.32 5.11 3.16
N MET A 23 -15.07 3.80 3.13
CA MET A 23 -13.99 3.26 2.31
C MET A 23 -14.44 3.18 0.85
N GLN A 24 -13.83 4.01 0.01
CA GLN A 24 -14.15 4.06 -1.41
C GLN A 24 -13.60 2.86 -2.17
N LYS A 25 -14.29 2.48 -3.27
CA LYS A 25 -13.79 1.45 -4.17
C LYS A 25 -12.80 2.08 -5.15
N LEU A 26 -11.61 1.54 -5.18
CA LEU A 26 -10.55 1.92 -6.11
C LEU A 26 -11.00 1.61 -7.58
N SER A 27 -10.65 2.47 -8.53
CA SER A 27 -10.95 2.34 -9.98
C SER A 27 -9.72 2.57 -10.85
N TYR A 28 -9.46 1.77 -11.88
CA TYR A 28 -8.20 1.96 -12.62
C TYR A 28 -8.18 3.27 -13.43
N ASP A 29 -7.08 4.02 -13.32
CA ASP A 29 -6.79 5.19 -14.15
C ASP A 29 -5.57 4.89 -15.04
N TRP A 30 -5.78 4.98 -16.35
CA TRP A 30 -4.74 4.72 -17.34
C TRP A 30 -3.57 5.70 -17.25
N ASN A 31 -3.82 6.97 -16.95
CA ASN A 31 -2.78 8.00 -16.87
C ASN A 31 -1.82 7.71 -15.70
N GLU A 32 -2.37 7.28 -14.57
CA GLU A 32 -1.57 6.84 -13.42
C GLU A 32 -0.78 5.55 -13.74
N GLY A 33 -1.37 4.64 -14.52
CA GLY A 33 -0.66 3.49 -15.06
C GLY A 33 0.55 3.86 -15.93
N VAL A 34 0.41 4.86 -16.81
CA VAL A 34 1.51 5.35 -17.65
C VAL A 34 2.62 5.99 -16.80
N HIS A 35 2.27 6.78 -15.78
CA HIS A 35 3.28 7.34 -14.87
C HIS A 35 4.02 6.25 -14.09
N ALA A 36 3.30 5.25 -13.59
CA ALA A 36 3.90 4.12 -12.89
C ALA A 36 4.83 3.31 -13.81
N GLN A 37 4.41 3.04 -15.05
CA GLN A 37 5.23 2.32 -16.03
C GLN A 37 6.51 3.09 -16.38
N ARG A 38 6.40 4.40 -16.66
CA ARG A 38 7.58 5.25 -16.93
C ARG A 38 8.61 5.21 -15.80
N TYR A 39 8.16 5.16 -14.55
CA TYR A 39 9.06 5.00 -13.41
C TYR A 39 9.68 3.59 -13.39
N ALA A 40 8.88 2.54 -13.60
CA ALA A 40 9.36 1.16 -13.65
C ALA A 40 10.41 0.94 -14.76
N ASP A 41 10.25 1.58 -15.92
CA ASP A 41 11.18 1.52 -17.06
C ASP A 41 12.56 2.11 -16.74
N THR A 42 12.68 2.92 -15.68
CA THR A 42 14.00 3.40 -15.21
C THR A 42 14.78 2.34 -14.43
N CYS A 43 14.19 1.15 -14.23
CA CYS A 43 14.76 0.04 -13.46
C CYS A 43 15.23 0.48 -12.07
N PRO A 44 14.32 0.99 -11.21
CA PRO A 44 14.70 1.49 -9.90
C PRO A 44 15.32 0.36 -9.06
N THR A 45 16.34 0.69 -8.29
CA THR A 45 17.03 -0.23 -7.36
C THR A 45 16.60 -0.03 -5.91
N SER A 46 15.69 0.91 -5.65
CA SER A 46 15.15 1.22 -4.34
C SER A 46 13.63 1.11 -4.34
N GLN A 47 13.07 0.51 -3.29
CA GLN A 47 11.62 0.46 -3.07
C GLN A 47 11.08 1.72 -2.36
N ALA A 48 11.95 2.70 -2.06
CA ALA A 48 11.51 3.96 -1.49
C ALA A 48 10.70 4.75 -2.53
N ALA A 49 9.57 5.33 -2.10
CA ALA A 49 8.81 6.23 -2.94
C ALA A 49 9.67 7.45 -3.30
N THR A 50 9.77 7.76 -4.59
CA THR A 50 10.47 8.94 -5.10
C THR A 50 9.49 9.98 -5.65
N CYS A 51 8.21 9.62 -5.80
CA CYS A 51 7.19 10.55 -6.23
C CYS A 51 6.95 11.63 -5.17
N ASN A 52 7.15 12.89 -5.55
CA ASN A 52 6.76 14.06 -4.77
C ASN A 52 5.62 14.80 -5.49
N ASN A 53 4.51 14.11 -5.72
CA ASN A 53 3.32 14.68 -6.35
C ASN A 53 2.20 14.83 -5.31
N PRO A 54 1.60 16.02 -5.14
CA PRO A 54 0.48 16.19 -4.21
C PRO A 54 -0.81 15.47 -4.64
N ARG A 55 -0.91 15.00 -5.89
CA ARG A 55 -2.10 14.36 -6.45
C ARG A 55 -2.10 12.84 -6.36
N PHE A 56 -0.93 12.20 -6.32
CA PHE A 56 -0.84 10.74 -6.24
C PHE A 56 0.35 10.29 -5.38
N GLY A 57 0.12 9.23 -4.61
CA GLY A 57 1.18 8.54 -3.87
C GLY A 57 1.82 7.43 -4.69
N GLN A 58 2.89 6.83 -4.17
CA GLN A 58 3.63 5.78 -4.86
C GLN A 58 4.02 4.67 -3.89
N ASN A 59 3.74 3.43 -4.28
CA ASN A 59 4.32 2.24 -3.68
C ASN A 59 5.21 1.56 -4.72
N VAL A 60 6.38 1.09 -4.30
CA VAL A 60 7.33 0.38 -5.16
C VAL A 60 7.61 -0.99 -4.55
N TYR A 61 7.70 -1.99 -5.41
CA TYR A 61 8.11 -3.35 -5.07
C TYR A 61 9.06 -3.83 -6.14
N ILE A 62 10.19 -4.40 -5.72
CA ILE A 62 11.24 -4.91 -6.61
C ILE A 62 11.42 -6.37 -6.27
N VAL A 63 11.37 -7.20 -7.31
CA VAL A 63 11.76 -8.60 -7.26
C VAL A 63 13.09 -8.70 -7.99
N GLU A 64 14.11 -9.23 -7.32
CA GLU A 64 15.42 -9.50 -7.93
C GLU A 64 15.38 -10.80 -8.75
N SER A 65 14.49 -10.87 -9.73
CA SER A 65 14.34 -12.02 -10.61
C SER A 65 13.63 -11.66 -11.91
N ASN A 66 14.19 -12.14 -13.02
CA ASN A 66 13.56 -12.02 -14.34
C ASN A 66 12.67 -13.23 -14.67
N ALA A 67 12.57 -14.21 -13.76
CA ALA A 67 11.83 -15.46 -13.98
C ALA A 67 10.42 -15.44 -13.38
N ILE A 68 10.08 -14.43 -12.56
CA ILE A 68 8.76 -14.36 -11.93
C ILE A 68 7.76 -13.76 -12.93
N PRO A 69 6.65 -14.46 -13.24
CA PRO A 69 5.60 -13.91 -14.08
C PRO A 69 5.03 -12.62 -13.48
N PHE A 70 4.70 -11.65 -14.34
CA PHE A 70 4.17 -10.34 -13.92
C PHE A 70 3.02 -10.45 -12.91
N GLY A 71 2.03 -11.31 -13.15
CA GLY A 71 0.89 -11.50 -12.24
C GLY A 71 1.31 -11.93 -10.84
N LYS A 72 2.33 -12.81 -10.72
CA LYS A 72 2.85 -13.25 -9.43
C LYS A 72 3.65 -12.16 -8.72
N ALA A 73 4.43 -11.38 -9.47
CA ALA A 73 5.15 -10.23 -8.92
C ALA A 73 4.16 -9.16 -8.40
N PHE A 74 3.06 -8.93 -9.12
CA PHE A 74 2.00 -8.02 -8.73
C PHE A 74 1.27 -8.47 -7.45
N GLU A 75 0.82 -9.74 -7.41
CA GLU A 75 0.21 -10.32 -6.20
C GLU A 75 1.15 -10.17 -4.98
N SER A 76 2.43 -10.50 -5.15
CA SER A 76 3.44 -10.38 -4.09
C SER A 76 3.63 -8.93 -3.63
N ALA A 77 3.57 -7.96 -4.54
CA ALA A 77 3.69 -6.55 -4.22
C ALA A 77 2.52 -6.08 -3.34
N VAL A 78 1.29 -6.38 -3.76
CA VAL A 78 0.07 -6.01 -3.04
C VAL A 78 0.03 -6.65 -1.65
N ASP A 79 0.35 -7.94 -1.57
CA ASP A 79 0.41 -8.65 -0.29
C ASP A 79 1.48 -8.07 0.63
N THR A 80 2.66 -7.76 0.09
CA THR A 80 3.74 -7.15 0.88
C THR A 80 3.32 -5.81 1.46
N TRP A 81 2.76 -4.92 0.63
CA TRP A 81 2.32 -3.60 1.08
C TRP A 81 1.18 -3.69 2.08
N PHE A 82 0.22 -4.59 1.84
CA PHE A 82 -0.93 -4.74 2.71
C PHE A 82 -0.53 -5.32 4.08
N ASN A 83 0.38 -6.30 4.10
CA ASN A 83 0.76 -6.99 5.32
C ASN A 83 1.65 -6.17 6.27
N GLU A 84 2.11 -4.97 5.89
CA GLU A 84 2.83 -4.09 6.81
C GLU A 84 2.02 -3.75 8.07
N ILE A 85 0.68 -3.66 7.94
CA ILE A 85 -0.21 -3.43 9.09
C ILE A 85 -0.05 -4.50 10.16
N LEU A 86 0.30 -5.72 9.79
CA LEU A 86 0.43 -6.86 10.71
C LEU A 86 1.75 -6.84 11.51
N ILE A 87 2.68 -5.94 11.17
CA ILE A 87 3.99 -5.87 11.82
C ILE A 87 3.95 -4.88 12.99
N ASN A 88 3.83 -3.59 12.67
CA ASN A 88 3.97 -2.51 13.63
C ASN A 88 2.65 -1.82 14.00
N GLY A 89 1.58 -2.12 13.25
CA GLY A 89 0.28 -1.48 13.41
C GLY A 89 0.31 0.04 13.21
N ILE A 90 -0.86 0.65 13.32
CA ILE A 90 -1.04 2.09 13.43
C ILE A 90 -1.48 2.40 14.87
N ASN A 91 -2.73 2.06 15.16
CA ASN A 91 -3.46 2.07 16.44
C ASN A 91 -4.97 2.05 16.10
N TYR A 92 -5.81 1.91 17.13
CA TYR A 92 -7.27 1.89 16.94
C TYR A 92 -7.87 3.21 16.39
N GLN A 93 -7.18 4.34 16.54
CA GLN A 93 -7.63 5.62 15.97
C GLN A 93 -7.35 5.72 14.46
N MET A 94 -6.56 4.80 13.90
CA MET A 94 -6.12 4.80 12.50
C MET A 94 -5.48 6.14 12.07
N LEU A 95 -4.86 6.86 13.02
CA LEU A 95 -4.21 8.15 12.74
C LEU A 95 -2.77 7.91 12.27
N PHE A 96 -2.52 8.23 11.00
CA PHE A 96 -1.17 8.16 10.44
C PHE A 96 -0.36 9.41 10.83
N THR A 97 0.71 9.21 11.60
CA THR A 97 1.52 10.30 12.17
C THR A 97 2.93 10.32 11.58
N LYS A 98 3.66 11.43 11.76
CA LYS A 98 5.08 11.52 11.38
C LYS A 98 5.94 10.42 11.99
N MET A 99 5.64 10.00 13.23
CA MET A 99 6.34 8.91 13.88
C MET A 99 6.20 7.59 13.09
N LEU A 100 5.01 7.29 12.58
CA LEU A 100 4.77 6.08 11.76
C LEU A 100 5.44 6.15 10.39
N MET A 101 5.62 7.35 9.81
CA MET A 101 6.35 7.53 8.55
C MET A 101 7.85 7.19 8.68
N THR A 102 8.45 7.55 9.82
CA THR A 102 9.88 7.34 10.06
C THR A 102 10.18 6.05 10.83
N LYS A 103 9.14 5.33 11.27
CA LYS A 103 9.30 4.09 12.04
C LYS A 103 9.87 3.00 11.13
N TYR A 104 10.90 2.32 11.61
CA TYR A 104 11.41 1.12 10.95
C TYR A 104 10.27 0.09 10.80
N LEU A 105 10.03 -0.37 9.57
CA LEU A 105 8.89 -1.23 9.19
C LEU A 105 7.52 -0.62 9.55
N GLY A 106 7.38 0.71 9.46
CA GLY A 106 6.10 1.39 9.59
C GLY A 106 5.15 1.05 8.42
N PRO A 107 3.83 1.09 8.63
CA PRO A 107 2.83 0.70 7.63
C PRO A 107 2.57 1.82 6.60
N THR A 108 3.61 2.34 5.96
CA THR A 108 3.54 3.46 5.01
C THR A 108 2.87 3.07 3.70
N ARG A 109 3.15 1.86 3.19
CA ARG A 109 2.56 1.38 1.94
C ARG A 109 1.17 0.82 2.19
N PHE A 110 0.94 0.19 3.34
CA PHE A 110 -0.39 -0.18 3.80
C PHE A 110 -1.33 1.03 3.90
N SER A 111 -0.88 2.13 4.51
CA SER A 111 -1.72 3.31 4.69
C SER A 111 -2.13 3.93 3.36
N GLN A 112 -1.27 3.84 2.32
CA GLN A 112 -1.63 4.20 0.96
C GLN A 112 -2.64 3.21 0.34
N VAL A 113 -2.44 1.90 0.48
CA VAL A 113 -3.37 0.87 -0.06
C VAL A 113 -4.77 0.99 0.56
N SER A 114 -4.84 1.32 1.86
CA SER A 114 -6.10 1.35 2.63
C SER A 114 -6.60 2.77 2.91
N ASN A 115 -6.17 3.76 2.12
CA ASN A 115 -6.58 5.14 2.29
C ASN A 115 -8.03 5.35 1.82
N THR A 116 -8.88 5.90 2.68
CA THR A 116 -10.29 6.19 2.37
C THR A 116 -10.46 7.28 1.30
N ALA A 117 -9.41 8.07 1.04
CA ALA A 117 -9.38 9.09 0.00
C ALA A 117 -8.73 8.61 -1.32
N ASN A 118 -8.11 7.41 -1.34
CA ASN A 118 -7.61 6.86 -2.60
C ASN A 118 -8.78 6.28 -3.39
N LEU A 119 -8.88 6.67 -4.65
CA LEU A 119 -9.99 6.34 -5.56
C LEU A 119 -9.54 5.43 -6.71
N PHE A 120 -8.30 4.96 -6.72
CA PHE A 120 -7.69 4.31 -7.88
C PHE A 120 -7.17 2.88 -7.66
N LEU A 121 -7.64 1.95 -8.52
CA LEU A 121 -7.40 0.48 -8.71
C LEU A 121 -8.67 -0.43 -8.68
N ASN A 122 -9.19 -0.78 -9.87
CA ASN A 122 -9.94 -2.03 -10.12
C ASN A 122 -9.48 -2.60 -11.45
N PHE A 123 -9.34 -3.92 -11.53
CA PHE A 123 -9.17 -4.64 -12.79
C PHE A 123 -10.08 -5.88 -12.81
N PRO A 124 -10.45 -6.35 -14.03
CA PRO A 124 -11.47 -7.38 -14.25
C PRO A 124 -11.20 -8.73 -13.58
#